data_AF-A0A3R6FS63-F1
#
_entry.id   AF-A0A3R6FS63-F1
#
_cell.length_a   1.000
_cell.length_b   1.000
_cell.length_c   1.000
_cell.angle_alpha   90.00
_cell.angle_beta   90.00
_cell.angle_gamma   90.00
#
_symmetry.space_group_name_H-M   'P 1'
#
loop_
_entity.id
_entity.type
_entity.pdbx_description
1 polymer ?
#
loop_
_entity_poly.entity_id
_entity_poly.type
_entity_poly.pdbx_seq_one_letter_code
_entity_poly.pdbx_strand_id
1 'polypeptide(L)'
;MTTEQILETAGIPLLLFVILIYYGMRLWFMKDISAIRGKNKPPVKDEENYAKAAGKLMFFFAVATLVMMFLLFWNTYIAVAEIIICTVILGILWHNMNAKYGD
;
A
#
# COMPACT_ATOMS: atom_id res chain seq x y z
N MET A 1 -17.36 -23.14 -2.65
CA MET A 1 -16.75 -22.39 -1.54
C MET A 1 -17.86 -21.91 -0.65
N THR A 2 -17.81 -22.16 0.66
CA THR A 2 -18.79 -21.62 1.60
C THR A 2 -18.49 -20.14 1.87
N THR A 3 -19.46 -19.38 2.36
CA THR A 3 -19.29 -17.96 2.74
C THR A 3 -18.21 -17.77 3.80
N GLU A 4 -18.06 -18.71 4.72
CA GLU A 4 -17.01 -18.72 5.75
C GLU A 4 -15.62 -18.84 5.10
N GLN A 5 -15.44 -19.75 4.15
CA GLN A 5 -14.17 -19.90 3.43
C GLN A 5 -13.81 -18.66 2.60
N ILE A 6 -14.81 -17.98 2.02
CA ILE A 6 -14.60 -16.72 1.30
C ILE A 6 -14.11 -15.65 2.27
N LEU A 7 -14.75 -15.52 3.44
CA LEU A 7 -14.37 -14.54 4.45
C LEU A 7 -12.98 -14.82 5.03
N GLU A 8 -12.63 -16.07 5.30
CA GLU A 8 -11.29 -16.44 5.78
C GLU A 8 -10.21 -16.16 4.73
N THR A 9 -10.48 -16.46 3.45
CA THR A 9 -9.52 -16.27 2.36
C THR A 9 -9.34 -14.79 2.00
N ALA A 10 -10.44 -14.03 1.97
CA ALA A 10 -10.43 -12.63 1.53
C ALA A 10 -10.34 -11.60 2.67
N GLY A 11 -10.57 -12.01 3.92
CA GLY A 11 -10.69 -11.09 5.05
C GLY A 11 -9.44 -10.24 5.26
N ILE A 12 -8.26 -10.87 5.28
CA ILE A 12 -6.98 -10.15 5.43
C ILE A 12 -6.70 -9.23 4.24
N PRO A 13 -6.74 -9.71 2.97
CA PRO A 13 -6.57 -8.83 1.80
C PRO A 13 -7.52 -7.62 1.80
N LEU A 14 -8.79 -7.84 2.14
CA LEU A 14 -9.82 -6.80 2.12
C LEU A 14 -9.62 -5.77 3.25
N LEU A 15 -9.24 -6.21 4.45
CA LEU A 15 -8.85 -5.31 5.54
C LEU A 15 -7.67 -4.42 5.12
N LEU A 16 -6.64 -5.05 4.54
CA LEU A 16 -5.43 -4.36 4.14
C LEU A 16 -5.72 -3.36 3.00
N PHE A 17 -6.57 -3.72 2.05
CA PHE A 17 -7.07 -2.82 1.01
C PHE A 17 -7.72 -1.56 1.62
N VAL A 18 -8.67 -1.72 2.56
CA VAL A 18 -9.36 -0.58 3.19
C VAL A 18 -8.37 0.33 3.92
N ILE A 19 -7.41 -0.24 4.65
CA ILE A 19 -6.37 0.51 5.37
C ILE A 19 -5.51 1.32 4.38
N LEU A 20 -5.07 0.70 3.28
CA LEU A 20 -4.24 1.37 2.28
C LEU A 20 -4.97 2.49 1.55
N ILE A 21 -6.25 2.29 1.22
CA ILE A 21 -7.10 3.35 0.66
C ILE A 21 -7.26 4.50 1.65
N TYR A 22 -7.53 4.21 2.93
CA TYR A 22 -7.65 5.24 3.97
C TYR A 22 -6.37 6.08 4.08
N TYR A 23 -5.19 5.44 4.20
CA TYR A 23 -3.93 6.16 4.30
C TYR A 23 -3.55 6.87 2.99
N GLY A 24 -3.83 6.26 1.83
CA GLY A 24 -3.65 6.90 0.52
C GLY A 24 -4.46 8.17 0.36
N MET A 25 -5.74 8.14 0.75
CA MET A 25 -6.61 9.32 0.74
C MET A 25 -6.17 10.36 1.75
N ARG A 26 -5.81 9.96 2.98
CA ARG A 26 -5.31 10.86 4.02
C ARG A 26 -4.05 11.60 3.55
N LEU A 27 -3.13 10.91 2.87
CA LEU A 27 -1.95 11.54 2.27
C LEU A 27 -2.31 12.49 1.12
N TRP A 28 -3.25 12.12 0.26
CA TRP A 28 -3.57 12.95 -0.90
C TRP A 28 -4.35 14.22 -0.55
N PHE A 29 -5.34 14.11 0.35
CA PHE A 29 -6.21 15.22 0.73
C PHE A 29 -5.66 16.04 1.90
N MET A 30 -5.17 15.37 2.95
CA MET A 30 -4.70 16.06 4.16
C MET A 30 -3.20 16.31 4.15
N LYS A 31 -2.46 15.76 3.18
CA LYS A 31 -0.99 15.83 3.13
C LYS A 31 -0.33 15.40 4.44
N ASP A 32 -0.97 14.50 5.18
CA ASP A 32 -0.53 14.09 6.51
C ASP A 32 0.56 13.02 6.41
N ILE A 33 1.78 13.46 6.17
CA ILE A 33 2.98 12.62 6.05
C ILE A 33 3.32 11.94 7.39
N SER A 34 2.92 12.54 8.52
CA SER A 34 3.18 11.99 9.85
C SER A 34 2.50 10.63 10.06
N ALA A 35 1.41 10.38 9.33
CA ALA A 35 0.70 9.10 9.31
C ALA A 35 1.56 7.93 8.82
N ILE A 36 2.62 8.18 8.03
CA ILE A 36 3.46 7.14 7.42
C ILE A 36 4.94 7.23 7.80
N ARG A 37 5.48 8.42 8.11
CA ARG A 37 6.88 8.59 8.55
C ARG A 37 7.05 8.58 10.06
N GLY A 38 5.97 8.77 10.83
CA GLY A 38 6.00 8.95 12.28
C GLY A 38 6.26 10.42 12.67
N LYS A 39 5.71 10.83 13.82
CA LYS A 39 5.66 12.24 14.26
C LYS A 39 7.01 12.86 14.64
N ASN A 40 8.02 12.04 14.90
CA ASN A 40 9.31 12.48 15.45
C ASN A 40 10.44 12.57 14.40
N LYS A 41 10.12 12.42 13.11
CA LYS A 41 11.09 12.53 12.02
C LYS A 41 11.22 13.98 11.55
N PRO A 42 12.41 14.40 11.06
CA PRO A 42 12.58 15.72 10.47
C PRO A 42 11.63 15.90 9.28
N PRO A 43 11.19 17.15 9.01
CA PRO A 43 10.34 17.46 7.86
C PRO A 43 11.02 17.03 6.56
N VAL A 44 10.22 16.61 5.58
CA VAL A 44 10.74 16.21 4.27
C VAL A 44 11.10 17.45 3.44
N LYS A 45 12.01 17.32 2.47
CA LYS A 45 12.38 18.40 1.54
C LYS A 45 11.18 19.02 0.82
N ASP A 46 10.27 18.18 0.34
CA ASP A 46 9.07 18.60 -0.39
C ASP A 46 7.85 17.82 0.11
N GLU A 47 7.13 18.41 1.07
CA GLU A 47 5.98 17.78 1.72
C GLU A 47 4.86 17.43 0.75
N GLU A 48 4.55 18.34 -0.18
CA GLU A 48 3.43 18.14 -1.08
C GLU A 48 3.69 17.02 -2.08
N ASN A 49 4.85 17.01 -2.71
CA ASN A 49 5.18 15.96 -3.68
C ASN A 49 5.48 14.63 -3.00
N TYR A 50 6.06 14.65 -1.79
CA TYR A 50 6.21 13.44 -0.97
C TYR A 50 4.84 12.83 -0.65
N ALA A 51 3.90 13.64 -0.14
CA ALA A 51 2.56 13.16 0.22
C ALA A 51 1.80 12.59 -0.99
N LYS A 52 1.85 13.27 -2.14
CA LYS A 52 1.24 12.78 -3.39
C LYS A 52 1.91 11.49 -3.89
N ALA A 53 3.23 11.42 -3.86
CA ALA A 53 3.96 10.23 -4.30
C ALA A 53 3.69 9.05 -3.37
N ALA A 54 3.75 9.25 -2.06
CA ALA A 54 3.46 8.22 -1.06
C ALA A 54 2.00 7.76 -1.16
N GLY A 55 1.06 8.68 -1.37
CA GLY A 55 -0.34 8.36 -1.61
C GLY A 55 -0.51 7.44 -2.83
N LYS A 56 0.14 7.76 -3.96
CA LYS A 56 0.14 6.90 -5.16
C LYS A 56 0.71 5.51 -4.88
N LEU A 57 1.76 5.40 -4.06
CA LEU A 57 2.32 4.11 -3.66
C LEU A 57 1.33 3.30 -2.80
N MET A 58 0.59 3.95 -1.89
CA MET A 58 -0.47 3.30 -1.12
C MET A 58 -1.59 2.79 -2.02
N PHE A 59 -2.02 3.58 -3.01
CA PHE A 59 -3.03 3.13 -3.98
C PHE A 59 -2.54 1.99 -4.87
N PHE A 60 -1.27 2.02 -5.31
CA PHE A 60 -0.67 0.91 -6.04
C PHE A 60 -0.74 -0.38 -5.23
N PHE A 61 -0.33 -0.33 -3.96
CA PHE A 61 -0.34 -1.50 -3.11
C PHE A 61 -1.78 -1.95 -2.76
N ALA A 62 -2.72 -1.02 -2.63
CA ALA A 62 -4.13 -1.34 -2.45
C ALA A 62 -4.67 -2.15 -3.64
N VAL A 63 -4.37 -1.74 -4.87
CA VAL A 63 -4.75 -2.49 -6.08
C VAL A 63 -4.09 -3.88 -6.11
N ALA A 64 -2.80 -3.98 -5.78
CA ALA A 64 -2.10 -5.27 -5.68
C ALA A 64 -2.83 -6.21 -4.69
N THR A 65 -3.28 -5.69 -3.55
CA THR A 65 -3.95 -6.52 -2.54
C THR A 65 -5.33 -7.02 -2.98
N LEU A 66 -6.03 -6.26 -3.83
CA LEU A 66 -7.24 -6.76 -4.49
C LEU A 66 -6.91 -7.83 -5.53
N VAL A 67 -5.87 -7.63 -6.35
CA VAL A 67 -5.43 -8.65 -7.32
C VAL A 67 -5.05 -9.94 -6.60
N MET A 68 -4.29 -9.85 -5.51
CA MET A 68 -3.98 -10.97 -4.62
C MET A 68 -5.24 -11.66 -4.12
N MET A 69 -6.25 -10.91 -3.65
CA MET A 69 -7.54 -11.48 -3.21
C MET A 69 -8.19 -12.33 -4.31
N PHE A 70 -8.21 -11.86 -5.56
CA PHE A 70 -8.73 -12.65 -6.68
C PHE A 70 -7.87 -13.87 -6.99
N LEU A 71 -6.54 -13.72 -6.95
CA LEU A 71 -5.60 -14.82 -7.22
C LEU A 71 -5.66 -15.93 -6.17
N LEU A 72 -5.95 -15.60 -4.91
CA LEU A 72 -6.10 -16.58 -3.83
C LEU A 72 -7.20 -17.60 -4.11
N PHE A 73 -8.26 -17.21 -4.84
CA PHE A 73 -9.32 -18.12 -5.25
C PHE A 73 -8.91 -19.06 -6.40
N TRP A 74 -7.83 -18.74 -7.13
CA TRP A 74 -7.34 -19.54 -8.25
C TRP A 74 -6.13 -20.39 -7.87
N ASN A 75 -5.06 -19.75 -7.38
CA ASN A 75 -3.82 -20.42 -7.02
C ASN A 75 -3.04 -19.59 -5.99
N THR A 76 -2.90 -20.15 -4.79
CA THR A 76 -2.19 -19.52 -3.68
C THR A 76 -0.72 -19.20 -3.99
N TYR A 77 -0.02 -20.06 -4.73
CA TYR A 77 1.37 -19.83 -5.10
C TYR A 77 1.53 -18.62 -6.03
N ILE A 78 0.58 -18.42 -6.95
CA ILE A 78 0.57 -17.26 -7.85
C ILE A 78 0.27 -15.98 -7.05
N ALA A 79 -0.71 -16.03 -6.14
CA ALA A 79 -1.03 -14.91 -5.25
C ALA A 79 0.17 -14.50 -4.38
N VAL A 80 0.88 -15.49 -3.81
CA VAL A 80 2.08 -15.24 -3.01
C VAL A 80 3.22 -14.67 -3.87
N ALA A 81 3.42 -15.17 -5.09
CA ALA A 81 4.42 -14.63 -5.99
C ALA A 81 4.12 -13.17 -6.37
N GLU A 82 2.85 -12.85 -6.66
CA GLU A 82 2.40 -11.50 -6.98
C GLU A 82 2.69 -10.52 -5.84
N ILE A 83 2.28 -10.83 -4.59
CA ILE A 83 2.48 -9.90 -3.48
C ILE A 83 3.95 -9.70 -3.12
N ILE A 84 4.79 -10.73 -3.29
CA ILE A 84 6.25 -10.59 -3.12
C ILE A 84 6.81 -9.61 -4.15
N ILE A 85 6.45 -9.76 -5.43
CA ILE A 85 6.90 -8.88 -6.51
C ILE A 85 6.41 -7.45 -6.26
N CYS A 86 5.13 -7.27 -5.93
CA CYS A 86 4.55 -5.96 -5.64
C CYS A 86 5.21 -5.29 -4.43
N THR A 87 5.57 -6.05 -3.40
CA THR A 87 6.27 -5.52 -2.21
C THR A 87 7.69 -5.07 -2.56
N VAL A 88 8.42 -5.81 -3.40
CA VAL A 88 9.75 -5.40 -3.86
C VAL A 88 9.68 -4.12 -4.70
N ILE A 89 8.73 -4.06 -5.64
CA ILE A 89 8.50 -2.86 -6.46
C ILE A 89 8.16 -1.67 -5.56
N LEU A 90 7.26 -1.86 -4.59
CA LEU A 90 6.89 -0.82 -3.62
C LEU A 90 8.11 -0.32 -2.85
N GLY A 91 8.97 -1.22 -2.36
CA GLY A 91 10.19 -0.86 -1.65
C GLY A 91 11.15 -0.02 -2.49
N ILE A 92 11.35 -0.39 -3.75
CA ILE A 92 12.20 0.37 -4.69
C ILE A 92 11.60 1.75 -4.97
N LEU A 93 10.30 1.82 -5.27
CA LEU A 93 9.63 3.08 -5.54
C LEU A 93 9.59 4.00 -4.31
N TRP A 94 9.44 3.43 -3.11
CA TRP A 94 9.51 4.16 -1.86
C TRP A 94 10.90 4.72 -1.60
N HIS A 95 11.95 3.92 -1.84
CA HIS A 95 13.33 4.39 -1.74
C HIS A 95 13.59 5.56 -2.69
N ASN A 96 13.15 5.45 -3.95
CA ASN A 96 13.30 6.51 -4.95
C ASN A 96 12.54 7.78 -4.57
N MET A 97 11.33 7.65 -4.03
CA MET A 97 10.54 8.77 -3.51
C MET A 97 11.26 9.45 -2.34
N ASN A 98 11.77 8.67 -1.39
CA ASN A 98 12.53 9.19 -0.24
C ASN A 98 13.79 9.94 -0.70
N ALA A 99 14.54 9.39 -1.65
CA ALA A 99 15.74 10.04 -2.19
C ALA A 99 15.41 11.37 -2.90
N LYS A 100 14.23 11.46 -3.53
CA LYS A 100 13.83 12.64 -4.30
C LYS A 100 13.20 13.74 -3.45
N TYR A 101 12.33 13.37 -2.51
CA TYR A 101 11.48 14.32 -1.78
C TYR A 101 11.68 14.26 -0.26
N GLY A 102 12.30 13.21 0.27
CA GLY A 102 12.39 12.91 1.70
C GLY A 102 13.52 13.67 2.40
N ASP A 103 14.75 13.16 2.30
CA ASP A 103 15.94 13.68 2.99
C ASP A 103 16.97 14.26 2.00
#